data_AF-F2IGI8-F1
#
_entry.id   AF-F2IGI8-F1
#
_cell.length_a   1.000
_cell.length_b   1.000
_cell.length_c   1.000
_cell.angle_alpha   90.00
_cell.angle_beta   90.00
_cell.angle_gamma   90.00
#
_symmetry.space_group_name_H-M   'P 1'
#
loop_
_entity.id
_entity.type
_entity.pdbx_description
1 polymer ?
#
loop_
_entity_poly.entity_id
_entity_poly.type
_entity_poly.pdbx_seq_one_letter_code
_entity_poly.pdbx_strand_id
1 'polypeptide(L)'
;MLVIGTKYLDVLFETFLDPETSHIRVRPLSDQGFPPNILIESLTKFRDEYPEGTVFRTESVTVCKRPEGRIYLRAKNQMLYEI
;
A
#
# COMPACT_ATOMS: atom_id res chain seq x y z
N MET A 1 16.86 0.13 -1.88
CA MET A 1 16.52 1.37 -2.61
C MET A 1 15.36 1.07 -3.55
N LEU A 2 14.23 1.78 -3.43
CA LEU A 2 13.12 1.61 -4.36
C LEU A 2 13.42 2.37 -5.66
N VAL A 3 13.31 1.68 -6.79
CA VAL A 3 13.54 2.27 -8.12
C VAL A 3 12.18 2.63 -8.72
N ILE A 4 12.04 3.88 -9.15
CA ILE A 4 10.79 4.39 -9.73
C ILE A 4 10.48 3.63 -11.02
N GLY A 5 9.24 3.23 -11.21
CA GLY A 5 8.79 2.42 -12.35
C GLY A 5 8.99 0.92 -12.17
N THR A 6 9.74 0.47 -11.15
CA THR A 6 9.86 -0.95 -10.83
C THR A 6 8.51 -1.51 -10.41
N LYS A 7 8.21 -2.69 -10.95
CA LYS A 7 7.00 -3.45 -10.67
C LYS A 7 7.34 -4.62 -9.76
N TYR A 8 6.60 -4.75 -8.67
CA TYR A 8 6.66 -5.88 -7.76
C TYR A 8 5.39 -6.70 -7.87
N LEU A 9 5.52 -8.02 -7.79
CA LEU A 9 4.41 -8.98 -7.82
C LEU A 9 4.19 -9.52 -6.40
N ASP A 10 2.99 -10.03 -6.14
CA ASP A 10 2.64 -10.79 -4.92
C ASP A 10 2.94 -10.05 -3.60
N VAL A 11 2.86 -8.72 -3.62
CA VAL A 11 3.05 -7.90 -2.42
C VAL A 11 1.79 -7.96 -1.56
N LEU A 12 1.98 -8.27 -0.29
CA LEU A 12 0.94 -8.30 0.72
C LEU A 12 0.81 -6.95 1.44
N PHE A 13 -0.40 -6.58 1.79
CA PHE A 13 -0.73 -5.33 2.45
C PHE A 13 -1.61 -5.58 3.66
N GLU A 14 -1.56 -4.68 4.63
CA GLU A 14 -2.48 -4.65 5.76
C GLU A 14 -3.11 -3.26 5.91
N THR A 15 -4.35 -3.22 6.40
CA THR A 15 -4.92 -2.01 6.99
C THR A 15 -4.29 -1.74 8.36
N PHE A 16 -3.97 -0.49 8.64
CA PHE A 16 -3.43 -0.07 9.94
C PHE A 16 -4.03 1.28 10.35
N LEU A 17 -4.17 1.52 11.65
CA LEU A 17 -4.55 2.84 12.15
C LEU A 17 -3.34 3.77 12.09
N ASP A 18 -3.42 4.83 11.29
CA ASP A 18 -2.36 5.83 11.22
C ASP A 18 -2.35 6.67 12.51
N PRO A 19 -1.28 6.61 13.33
CA PRO A 19 -1.22 7.35 14.59
C PRO A 19 -1.22 8.86 14.40
N GLU A 20 -0.81 9.38 13.23
CA GLU A 20 -0.78 10.82 12.96
C GLU A 20 -2.15 11.37 12.58
N THR A 21 -2.97 10.58 11.87
CA THR A 21 -4.24 11.06 11.31
C THR A 21 -5.47 10.38 11.90
N SER A 22 -5.30 9.36 12.75
CA SER A 22 -6.37 8.51 13.27
C SER A 22 -7.28 7.90 12.18
N HIS A 23 -6.77 7.81 10.95
CA HIS A 23 -7.47 7.20 9.83
C HIS A 23 -6.88 5.83 9.51
N ILE A 24 -7.72 4.89 9.10
CA ILE A 24 -7.25 3.63 8.53
C ILE A 24 -6.52 3.93 7.22
N ARG A 25 -5.34 3.33 7.07
CA ARG A 25 -4.53 3.37 5.86
C ARG A 25 -4.09 1.97 5.50
N VAL A 26 -3.56 1.82 4.29
CA VAL A 26 -3.04 0.54 3.81
C VAL A 26 -1.53 0.65 3.58
N ARG A 27 -0.77 -0.30 4.10
CA ARG A 27 0.70 -0.38 3.96
C ARG A 27 1.14 -1.81 3.61
N PRO A 28 2.33 -2.02 3.02
CA PRO A 28 2.88 -3.36 2.87
C PRO A 28 3.10 -4.02 4.23
N LEU A 29 2.92 -5.33 4.31
CA LEU A 29 3.38 -6.10 5.48
C LEU A 29 4.89 -5.90 5.68
N SER A 30 5.32 -6.03 6.94
CA SER A 30 6.74 -6.06 7.30
C SER A 30 7.49 -7.15 6.53
N ASP A 31 8.82 -6.99 6.42
CA ASP A 31 9.73 -8.00 5.87
C ASP A 31 9.67 -8.24 4.35
N GLN A 32 8.88 -7.46 3.61
CA GLN A 32 8.85 -7.49 2.13
C GLN A 32 9.85 -6.52 1.47
N GLY A 33 10.75 -5.91 2.24
CA GLY A 33 11.78 -4.99 1.72
C GLY A 33 11.29 -3.57 1.37
N PHE A 34 10.06 -3.23 1.76
CA PHE A 34 9.50 -1.90 1.61
C PHE A 34 9.73 -1.04 2.88
N PRO A 35 9.89 0.28 2.76
CA PRO A 35 9.92 1.17 3.92
C PRO A 35 8.61 1.09 4.72
N PRO A 36 8.65 1.08 6.06
CA PRO A 36 7.45 0.87 6.90
C PRO A 36 6.38 1.97 6.73
N ASN A 37 6.81 3.17 6.33
CA ASN A 37 5.92 4.32 6.16
C ASN A 37 5.51 4.55 4.69
N ILE A 38 5.81 3.60 3.79
CA ILE A 38 5.35 3.72 2.40
C ILE A 38 3.85 3.46 2.34
N LEU A 39 3.14 4.35 1.65
CA LEU A 39 1.71 4.20 1.42
C LEU A 39 1.46 3.56 0.06
N ILE A 40 0.35 2.84 -0.03
CA ILE A 40 -0.21 2.40 -1.29
C ILE A 40 -1.32 3.35 -1.76
N GLU A 41 -1.39 3.56 -3.06
CA GLU A 41 -2.55 4.11 -3.75
C GLU A 41 -3.43 2.95 -4.25
N SER A 42 -4.57 2.79 -3.60
CA SER A 42 -5.64 1.83 -3.90
C SER A 42 -7.00 2.53 -3.85
N LEU A 43 -8.08 1.82 -4.15
CA LEU A 43 -9.43 2.35 -3.96
C LEU A 43 -9.69 2.70 -2.49
N THR A 44 -10.40 3.81 -2.28
CA THR A 44 -10.76 4.31 -0.94
C THR A 44 -11.53 3.28 -0.11
N LYS A 45 -12.37 2.44 -0.74
CA LYS A 45 -13.14 1.40 -0.05
C LYS A 45 -12.30 0.49 0.86
N PHE A 46 -11.04 0.21 0.49
CA PHE A 46 -10.18 -0.70 1.27
C PHE A 46 -9.79 -0.14 2.63
N ARG A 47 -9.80 1.19 2.81
CA ARG A 47 -9.57 1.83 4.11
C ARG A 47 -10.85 2.25 4.82
N ASP A 48 -11.97 2.37 4.10
CA ASP A 48 -13.24 2.82 4.67
C ASP A 48 -14.10 1.64 5.16
N GLU A 49 -14.05 0.49 4.49
CA GLU A 49 -14.93 -0.66 4.75
C GLU A 49 -14.29 -1.74 5.62
N TYR A 50 -12.95 -1.81 5.68
CA TYR A 50 -12.23 -2.91 6.33
C TYR A 50 -11.61 -2.46 7.66
N PRO A 51 -11.70 -3.29 8.71
CA PRO A 51 -11.10 -2.97 10.00
C PRO A 51 -9.58 -2.95 9.94
N GLU A 52 -8.94 -2.42 10.97
CA GLU A 52 -7.49 -2.53 11.17
C GLU A 52 -7.06 -4.01 11.21
N GLY A 53 -5.92 -4.32 10.58
CA GLY A 53 -5.33 -5.66 10.53
C GLY A 53 -5.84 -6.57 9.40
N THR A 54 -6.79 -6.12 8.57
CA THR A 54 -7.19 -6.87 7.37
C THR A 54 -6.05 -6.96 6.38
N VAL A 55 -5.76 -8.18 5.93
CA VAL A 55 -4.67 -8.45 4.98
C VAL A 55 -5.21 -8.56 3.57
N PHE A 56 -4.47 -8.00 2.62
CA PHE A 56 -4.79 -8.04 1.20
C PHE A 56 -3.61 -8.50 0.37
N ARG A 57 -3.90 -9.16 -0.74
CA ARG A 57 -2.99 -9.35 -1.87
C ARG A 57 -3.31 -8.38 -2.99
N THR A 58 -2.34 -8.12 -3.84
CA THR A 58 -2.53 -7.42 -5.12
C THR A 58 -1.78 -8.15 -6.22
N GLU A 59 -2.29 -8.06 -7.45
CA GLU A 59 -1.60 -8.66 -8.60
C GLU A 59 -0.20 -8.07 -8.80
N SER A 60 -0.08 -6.76 -8.60
CA SER A 60 1.20 -6.08 -8.67
C SER A 60 1.11 -4.65 -8.17
N VAL A 61 2.25 -4.12 -7.74
CA VAL A 61 2.42 -2.69 -7.46
C VAL A 61 3.55 -2.10 -8.28
N THR A 62 3.38 -0.85 -8.68
CA THR A 62 4.44 -0.05 -9.31
C THR A 62 4.94 0.99 -8.33
N VAL A 63 6.26 1.16 -8.23
CA VAL A 63 6.85 2.26 -7.46
C VAL A 63 6.66 3.56 -8.22
N CYS A 64 5.98 4.50 -7.59
CA CYS A 64 5.70 5.82 -8.14
C CYS A 64 6.29 6.91 -7.25
N LYS A 65 6.46 8.10 -7.82
CA LYS A 65 6.90 9.30 -7.11
C LYS A 65 5.93 10.43 -7.41
N ARG A 66 5.43 11.10 -6.38
CA ARG A 66 4.60 12.30 -6.55
C ARG A 66 5.47 13.51 -6.94
N PRO A 67 4.90 14.57 -7.55
CA PRO A 67 5.66 15.77 -7.92
C PRO A 67 6.46 16.39 -6.77
N GLU A 68 5.92 16.37 -5.55
CA GLU A 68 6.56 16.86 -4.32
C GLU A 68 7.70 15.96 -3.80
N GLY A 69 7.93 14.81 -4.42
CA GLY A 69 9.07 13.95 -4.14
C GLY A 69 8.77 12.68 -3.34
N ARG A 70 7.57 12.55 -2.77
CA ARG A 70 7.17 11.39 -1.98
C ARG A 70 7.05 10.12 -2.84
N ILE A 71 7.72 9.05 -2.42
CA ILE A 71 7.62 7.72 -3.03
C ILE A 71 6.40 6.99 -2.46
N TYR A 72 5.64 6.32 -3.33
CA TYR A 72 4.47 5.50 -2.95
C TYR A 72 4.35 4.29 -3.87
N LEU A 73 3.53 3.32 -3.48
CA LEU A 73 3.20 2.15 -4.30
C LEU A 73 1.85 2.37 -4.96
N ARG A 74 1.69 2.07 -6.24
CA ARG A 74 0.39 2.13 -6.92
C ARG A 74 -0.08 0.71 -7.22
N ALA A 75 -1.22 0.29 -6.66
CA ALA A 75 -1.79 -1.02 -6.95
C ALA A 75 -2.27 -1.08 -8.40
N LYS A 76 -2.11 -2.23 -9.05
CA LYS A 76 -2.66 -2.43 -10.40
C LYS A 76 -4.18 -2.26 -10.36
N ASN A 77 -4.70 -1.38 -11.23
CA ASN A 77 -6.10 -0.97 -11.26
C ASN A 77 -6.63 -0.46 -9.90
N GLN A 78 -5.74 -0.04 -8.99
CA GLN A 78 -6.07 0.34 -7.62
C GLN A 78 -6.76 -0.78 -6.81
N MET A 79 -6.62 -2.03 -7.24
CA MET A 79 -7.31 -3.19 -6.66
C MET A 79 -6.45 -3.95 -5.65
N LEU A 80 -7.11 -4.32 -4.57
CA LEU A 80 -6.66 -5.24 -3.52
C LEU A 80 -7.70 -6.36 -3.40
N TYR A 81 -7.25 -7.52 -2.93
CA TYR A 81 -8.09 -8.68 -2.70
C TYR A 81 -7.82 -9.19 -1.29
N GLU A 82 -8.85 -9.22 -0.46
CA GLU A 82 -8.76 -9.78 0.90
C GLU A 82 -8.32 -11.26 0.84
N ILE A 83 -7.61 -11.71 1.87
CA ILE A 83 -7.09 -13.08 2.02
C ILE A 83 -7.82 -13.79 3.15
#